data_AF-A0A518B1M0-F1
#
_entry.id   AF-A0A518B1M0-F1
#
_cell.length_a   1.000
_cell.length_b   1.000
_cell.length_c   1.000
_cell.angle_alpha   90.00
_cell.angle_beta   90.00
_cell.angle_gamma   90.00
#
_symmetry.space_group_name_H-M   'P 1'
#
loop_
_entity.id
_entity.type
_entity.pdbx_description
1 polymer ?
#
loop_
_entity_poly.entity_id
_entity_poly.type
_entity_poly.pdbx_seq_one_letter_code
_entity_poly.pdbx_strand_id
1 'polypeptide(L)'
;MSLSDQDLMPEPEPNEMDPSKQRRETGEPFNVQDLHAPIIREQAEPRDGFEPVPPWMSIFYGILLFWGGAYMALYSGGFRPDVYNEKAIYFGKPPGGADEKADPIAVGRRLYTVNCAACHQASGQGAAGKFPPLAGSEWVLGSPSVLGRILLNGLQGPVSVKGETYNGNMPAFGGRLKDDEIASILSFIRQEWGNSAPAITPEQIAFIRDAVGSRSDPWSADALQSLPAEELPGGDAAAKEENSSTEGSTKKESSGGT
;
A
#
# COMPACT_ATOMS: atom_id res chain seq x y z
N MET A 1 -9.56 -62.11 -69.02
CA MET A 1 -8.54 -61.60 -69.95
C MET A 1 -9.27 -60.82 -71.05
N SER A 2 -9.00 -59.51 -71.13
CA SER A 2 -9.20 -58.51 -72.22
C SER A 2 -10.60 -58.37 -72.87
N LEU A 3 -11.35 -57.23 -72.76
CA LEU A 3 -11.16 -55.90 -73.42
C LEU A 3 -10.88 -56.07 -74.93
N SER A 4 -11.72 -55.67 -75.88
CA SER A 4 -12.36 -54.36 -76.20
C SER A 4 -13.62 -54.62 -77.08
N ASP A 5 -14.64 -53.77 -77.19
CA ASP A 5 -14.64 -52.45 -77.83
C ASP A 5 -15.90 -51.64 -77.48
N GLN A 6 -15.72 -50.32 -77.54
CA GLN A 6 -16.64 -49.25 -77.18
C GLN A 6 -17.70 -49.02 -78.27
N ASP A 7 -18.98 -49.05 -77.90
CA ASP A 7 -20.04 -48.40 -78.69
C ASP A 7 -20.32 -47.01 -78.10
N LEU A 8 -19.89 -46.02 -78.89
CA LEU A 8 -19.89 -44.58 -78.65
C LEU A 8 -21.31 -44.01 -78.88
N MET A 9 -21.92 -43.43 -77.84
CA MET A 9 -23.15 -42.62 -77.97
C MET A 9 -22.78 -41.20 -78.47
N PRO A 10 -23.55 -40.59 -79.39
CA PRO A 10 -23.26 -39.23 -79.87
C PRO A 10 -23.61 -38.15 -78.83
N GLU A 11 -22.71 -37.17 -78.65
CA GLU A 11 -22.92 -36.00 -77.79
C GLU A 11 -23.97 -35.03 -78.38
N PRO A 12 -24.84 -34.40 -77.57
CA PRO A 12 -25.72 -33.33 -78.03
C PRO A 12 -24.98 -31.99 -78.11
N GLU A 13 -25.18 -31.26 -79.22
CA GLU A 13 -24.54 -29.96 -79.47
C GLU A 13 -24.94 -28.86 -78.47
N PRO A 14 -24.02 -27.93 -78.14
CA PRO A 14 -24.29 -26.83 -77.22
C PRO A 14 -25.16 -25.76 -77.89
N ASN A 15 -26.35 -25.53 -77.33
CA ASN A 15 -27.25 -24.44 -77.73
C ASN A 15 -26.66 -23.09 -77.29
N GLU A 16 -25.89 -22.45 -78.19
CA GLU A 16 -25.43 -21.06 -78.03
C GLU A 16 -26.61 -20.09 -78.11
N MET A 17 -27.14 -19.69 -76.95
CA MET A 17 -28.05 -18.55 -76.84
C MET A 17 -27.25 -17.24 -76.92
N ASP A 18 -27.20 -16.63 -78.11
CA ASP A 18 -26.65 -15.29 -78.35
C ASP A 18 -27.61 -14.19 -77.81
N PRO A 19 -27.28 -13.50 -76.71
CA PRO A 19 -28.13 -12.49 -76.09
C PRO A 19 -28.27 -11.20 -76.93
N SER A 20 -27.41 -11.02 -77.94
CA SER A 20 -27.41 -9.82 -78.77
C SER A 20 -28.54 -9.81 -79.81
N LYS A 21 -29.09 -10.99 -80.16
CA LYS A 21 -30.22 -11.11 -81.08
C LYS A 21 -31.56 -10.74 -80.44
N GLN A 22 -31.79 -11.05 -79.17
CA GLN A 22 -33.03 -10.69 -78.46
C GLN A 22 -33.22 -9.17 -78.32
N ARG A 23 -32.13 -8.40 -78.30
CA ARG A 23 -32.14 -6.93 -78.19
C ARG A 23 -32.77 -6.22 -79.38
N ARG A 24 -32.83 -6.84 -80.57
CA ARG A 24 -33.36 -6.17 -81.77
C ARG A 24 -34.88 -6.25 -81.92
N GLU A 25 -35.55 -7.16 -81.21
CA GLU A 25 -36.98 -7.42 -81.43
C GLU A 25 -37.92 -6.72 -80.45
N THR A 26 -37.43 -6.22 -79.32
CA THR A 26 -38.29 -5.61 -78.29
C THR A 26 -37.79 -4.22 -77.94
N GLY A 27 -38.34 -3.21 -78.62
CA GLY A 27 -38.02 -1.79 -78.44
C GLY A 27 -38.58 -1.17 -77.15
N GLU A 28 -38.50 -1.87 -76.02
CA GLU A 28 -38.97 -1.36 -74.73
C GLU A 28 -37.82 -0.79 -73.89
N PRO A 29 -37.99 0.39 -73.25
CA PRO A 29 -36.96 0.97 -72.40
C PRO A 29 -36.73 0.06 -71.18
N PHE A 30 -35.47 -0.24 -70.86
CA PHE A 30 -35.09 -1.05 -69.70
C PHE A 30 -35.78 -0.50 -68.44
N ASN A 31 -36.81 -1.20 -67.96
CA ASN A 31 -37.46 -0.85 -66.71
C ASN A 31 -36.56 -1.30 -65.56
N VAL A 32 -35.96 -0.32 -64.90
CA VAL A 32 -35.08 -0.52 -63.75
C VAL A 32 -35.78 -1.31 -62.65
N GLN A 33 -37.11 -1.29 -62.56
CA GLN A 33 -37.88 -2.06 -61.58
C GLN A 33 -37.82 -3.57 -61.86
N ASP A 34 -37.79 -3.98 -63.13
CA ASP A 34 -37.71 -5.40 -63.51
C ASP A 34 -36.31 -5.99 -63.30
N LEU A 35 -35.27 -5.13 -63.29
CA LEU A 35 -33.90 -5.53 -62.93
C LEU A 35 -33.69 -5.66 -61.42
N HIS A 36 -34.45 -4.93 -60.60
CA HIS A 36 -34.41 -5.07 -59.14
C HIS A 36 -35.35 -6.17 -58.62
N ALA A 37 -36.31 -6.63 -59.43
CA ALA A 37 -37.25 -7.68 -59.03
C ALA A 37 -36.58 -9.02 -58.67
N PRO A 38 -35.51 -9.49 -59.36
CA PRO A 38 -34.75 -10.68 -58.95
C PRO A 38 -33.97 -10.44 -57.65
N ILE A 39 -33.31 -9.28 -57.51
CA ILE A 39 -32.44 -8.97 -56.37
C ILE A 39 -33.24 -8.82 -55.07
N ILE A 40 -34.40 -8.14 -55.12
CA ILE A 40 -35.30 -7.98 -53.97
C ILE A 40 -36.00 -9.30 -53.62
N ARG A 41 -36.19 -10.19 -54.60
CA ARG A 41 -36.74 -11.53 -54.38
C ARG A 41 -35.73 -12.49 -53.74
N GLU A 42 -34.44 -12.28 -53.96
CA GLU A 42 -33.35 -13.08 -53.36
C GLU A 42 -32.88 -12.56 -52.01
N GLN A 43 -32.90 -11.25 -51.78
CA GLN A 43 -32.58 -10.66 -50.48
C GLN A 43 -33.82 -10.64 -49.58
N ALA A 44 -34.15 -11.78 -48.98
CA ALA A 44 -34.94 -11.77 -47.77
C ALA A 44 -34.17 -10.95 -46.72
N GLU A 45 -34.76 -9.87 -46.20
CA GLU A 45 -34.14 -9.05 -45.15
C GLU A 45 -33.60 -9.98 -44.05
N PRO A 46 -32.31 -9.89 -43.67
CA PRO A 46 -31.78 -10.72 -42.61
C PRO A 46 -32.61 -10.42 -41.37
N ARG A 47 -33.45 -11.38 -40.98
CA ARG A 47 -34.21 -11.28 -39.75
C ARG A 47 -33.21 -11.39 -38.63
N ASP A 48 -33.10 -10.34 -37.82
CA ASP A 48 -32.37 -10.37 -36.57
C ASP A 48 -33.04 -11.40 -35.65
N GLY A 49 -32.60 -12.64 -35.78
CA GLY A 49 -33.00 -13.74 -34.93
C GLY A 49 -32.39 -13.54 -33.55
N PHE A 50 -33.17 -13.79 -32.51
CA PHE A 50 -32.63 -13.95 -31.17
C PHE A 50 -31.87 -15.28 -31.11
N GLU A 51 -30.61 -15.29 -31.55
CA GLU A 51 -29.72 -16.39 -31.24
C GLU A 51 -29.41 -16.31 -29.74
N PRO A 52 -29.76 -17.34 -28.94
CA PRO A 52 -29.45 -17.31 -27.52
C PRO A 52 -27.94 -17.22 -27.37
N VAL A 53 -27.48 -16.30 -26.50
CA VAL A 53 -26.06 -16.09 -26.25
C VAL A 53 -25.37 -17.44 -26.00
N PRO A 54 -24.19 -17.68 -26.61
CA PRO A 54 -23.52 -18.97 -26.47
C PRO A 54 -23.38 -19.37 -24.99
N PRO A 55 -23.76 -20.60 -24.59
CA PRO A 55 -23.76 -21.01 -23.19
C PRO A 55 -22.40 -20.83 -22.50
N TRP A 56 -21.30 -21.01 -23.24
CA TRP A 56 -19.95 -20.84 -22.72
C TRP A 56 -19.61 -19.38 -22.38
N MET A 57 -20.09 -18.41 -23.17
CA MET A 57 -19.90 -16.99 -22.84
C MET A 57 -20.67 -16.64 -21.57
N SER A 58 -21.89 -17.17 -21.43
CA SER A 58 -22.70 -16.98 -20.22
C SER A 58 -22.02 -17.57 -18.97
N ILE A 59 -21.41 -18.76 -19.08
CA ILE A 59 -20.64 -19.38 -18.00
C ILE A 59 -19.40 -18.55 -17.68
N PHE A 60 -18.67 -18.07 -18.69
CA PHE A 60 -17.49 -17.23 -18.50
C PHE A 60 -17.81 -15.93 -17.75
N TYR A 61 -18.85 -15.21 -18.18
CA TYR A 61 -19.30 -14.00 -17.47
C TYR A 61 -19.86 -14.34 -16.09
N GLY A 62 -20.51 -15.48 -15.92
CA GLY A 62 -20.94 -15.98 -14.61
C GLY A 62 -19.78 -16.22 -13.66
N ILE A 63 -18.69 -16.83 -14.13
CA ILE A 63 -17.47 -17.04 -13.35
C ILE A 63 -16.79 -15.71 -13.04
N LEU A 64 -16.73 -14.78 -13.99
CA LEU A 64 -16.12 -13.46 -13.77
C LEU A 64 -16.92 -12.65 -12.74
N LEU A 65 -18.25 -12.65 -12.84
CA LEU A 65 -19.13 -11.99 -11.88
C LEU A 65 -19.11 -12.68 -10.51
N PHE A 66 -19.05 -14.01 -10.48
CA PHE A 66 -18.94 -14.77 -9.23
C PHE A 66 -17.59 -14.55 -8.56
N TRP A 67 -16.49 -14.61 -9.30
CA TRP A 67 -15.15 -14.38 -8.79
C TRP A 67 -14.96 -12.92 -8.38
N GLY A 68 -15.41 -11.97 -9.21
CA GLY A 68 -15.40 -10.54 -8.88
C GLY A 68 -16.29 -10.22 -7.68
N GLY A 69 -17.46 -10.85 -7.59
CA GLY A 69 -18.39 -10.73 -6.47
C GLY A 69 -17.86 -11.36 -5.19
N ALA A 70 -17.24 -12.54 -5.26
CA ALA A 70 -16.59 -13.20 -4.12
C ALA A 70 -15.36 -12.43 -3.66
N TYR A 71 -14.56 -11.91 -4.61
CA TYR A 71 -13.43 -11.05 -4.32
C TYR A 71 -13.90 -9.75 -3.66
N MET A 72 -14.93 -9.09 -4.20
CA MET A 72 -15.56 -7.96 -3.52
C MET A 72 -16.11 -8.35 -2.15
N ALA A 73 -16.81 -9.46 -1.99
CA ALA A 73 -17.38 -9.86 -0.69
C ALA A 73 -16.28 -10.12 0.36
N LEU A 74 -15.19 -10.77 -0.03
CA LEU A 74 -14.08 -11.12 0.86
C LEU A 74 -13.15 -9.93 1.14
N TYR A 75 -13.01 -8.98 0.22
CA TYR A 75 -12.00 -7.91 0.28
C TYR A 75 -12.57 -6.48 0.27
N SER A 76 -13.88 -6.26 0.14
CA SER A 76 -14.52 -4.91 0.14
C SER A 76 -14.67 -4.28 1.52
N GLY A 77 -14.27 -4.98 2.59
CA GLY A 77 -14.40 -4.46 3.96
C GLY A 77 -15.85 -4.17 4.37
N GLY A 78 -16.83 -4.88 3.79
CA GLY A 78 -18.24 -4.80 4.16
C GLY A 78 -18.96 -3.51 3.73
N PHE A 79 -18.46 -2.81 2.71
CA PHE A 79 -19.03 -1.54 2.19
C PHE A 79 -19.25 -0.47 3.26
N ARG A 80 -18.50 -0.50 4.36
CA ARG A 80 -18.69 0.49 5.41
C ARG A 80 -18.03 1.82 4.99
N PRO A 81 -18.74 2.96 5.10
CA PRO A 81 -18.21 4.26 4.67
C PRO A 81 -16.98 4.71 5.47
N ASP A 82 -16.72 4.13 6.65
CA ASP A 82 -15.53 4.43 7.45
C ASP A 82 -14.23 3.81 6.89
N VAL A 83 -14.31 2.75 6.09
CA VAL A 83 -13.13 2.14 5.45
C VAL A 83 -12.61 3.03 4.30
N TYR A 84 -13.51 3.78 3.67
CA TYR A 84 -13.21 4.70 2.56
C TYR A 84 -13.14 6.17 2.98
N ASN A 85 -13.38 6.47 4.26
CA ASN A 85 -13.25 7.82 4.78
C ASN A 85 -11.78 8.09 5.10
N GLU A 86 -11.12 8.84 4.21
CA GLU A 86 -9.74 9.28 4.40
C GLU A 86 -9.56 9.95 5.78
N LYS A 87 -10.53 10.72 6.26
CA LYS A 87 -10.47 11.34 7.60
C LYS A 87 -10.54 10.34 8.76
N ALA A 88 -11.13 9.16 8.57
CA ALA A 88 -11.15 8.11 9.59
C ALA A 88 -9.80 7.39 9.71
N ILE A 89 -9.04 7.31 8.61
CA ILE A 89 -7.66 6.78 8.59
C ILE A 89 -6.69 7.75 9.28
N TYR A 90 -6.96 9.07 9.26
CA TYR A 90 -6.15 10.08 9.94
C TYR A 90 -6.52 10.36 11.41
N PHE A 91 -7.72 9.98 11.88
CA PHE A 91 -8.18 10.31 13.24
C PHE A 91 -8.66 9.11 14.08
N GLY A 92 -8.23 7.89 13.74
CA GLY A 92 -8.24 6.77 14.68
C GLY A 92 -9.53 5.96 14.77
N LYS A 93 -10.07 5.48 13.64
CA LYS A 93 -10.97 4.31 13.66
C LYS A 93 -10.42 3.21 12.75
N PRO A 94 -9.86 2.12 13.29
CA PRO A 94 -9.44 0.99 12.45
C PRO A 94 -10.67 0.29 11.82
N PRO A 95 -10.53 -0.29 10.63
CA PRO A 95 -11.61 -0.99 9.93
C PRO A 95 -11.79 -2.37 10.58
N GLY A 96 -12.72 -2.43 11.53
CA GLY A 96 -13.11 -3.61 12.30
C GLY A 96 -14.26 -3.22 13.22
N GLY A 97 -15.00 -4.18 13.76
CA GLY A 97 -16.03 -3.90 14.75
C GLY A 97 -15.47 -3.10 15.93
N ALA A 98 -16.32 -2.40 16.67
CA ALA A 98 -15.93 -1.59 17.83
C ALA A 98 -15.33 -2.40 19.01
N ASP A 99 -15.02 -3.69 18.82
CA ASP A 99 -14.62 -4.62 19.87
C ASP A 99 -13.38 -5.47 19.51
N GLU A 100 -12.78 -5.29 18.32
CA GLU A 100 -11.48 -5.89 18.00
C GLU A 100 -10.42 -4.79 18.09
N LYS A 101 -9.65 -4.78 19.19
CA LYS A 101 -8.52 -3.86 19.38
C LYS A 101 -7.58 -4.06 18.20
N ALA A 102 -7.55 -3.09 17.28
CA ALA A 102 -6.62 -3.15 16.16
C ALA A 102 -5.20 -3.32 16.69
N ASP A 103 -4.46 -4.23 16.08
CA ASP A 103 -3.08 -4.50 16.44
C ASP A 103 -2.28 -3.17 16.48
N PRO A 104 -1.78 -2.75 17.67
CA PRO A 104 -1.01 -1.53 17.82
C PRO A 104 0.18 -1.45 16.87
N ILE A 105 0.76 -2.59 16.46
CA ILE A 105 1.87 -2.63 15.52
C ILE A 105 1.41 -2.34 14.09
N ALA A 106 0.26 -2.87 13.67
CA ALA A 106 -0.33 -2.55 12.39
C ALA A 106 -0.73 -1.06 12.29
N VAL A 107 -1.26 -0.49 13.37
CA VAL A 107 -1.56 0.95 13.47
C VAL A 107 -0.27 1.77 13.40
N GLY A 108 0.74 1.39 14.18
CA GLY A 108 2.06 2.02 14.18
C GLY A 108 2.73 2.03 12.82
N ARG A 109 2.67 0.92 12.05
CA ARG A 109 3.19 0.82 10.68
C ARG A 109 2.56 1.84 9.74
N ARG A 110 1.25 1.99 9.80
CA ARG A 110 0.50 2.95 8.95
C ARG A 110 0.89 4.38 9.31
N LEU A 111 0.88 4.72 10.59
CA LEU A 111 1.25 6.04 11.07
C LEU A 111 2.71 6.38 10.75
N TYR A 112 3.62 5.41 10.87
CA TYR A 112 5.02 5.56 10.49
C TYR A 112 5.17 5.90 9.00
N THR A 113 4.43 5.19 8.14
CA THR A 113 4.47 5.41 6.70
C THR A 113 4.05 6.83 6.32
N VAL A 114 3.04 7.36 7.00
CA VAL A 114 2.51 8.71 6.75
C VAL A 114 3.41 9.81 7.33
N ASN A 115 3.94 9.62 8.53
CA ASN A 115 4.57 10.71 9.29
C ASN A 115 6.11 10.65 9.33
N CYS A 116 6.70 9.46 9.23
CA CYS A 116 8.10 9.23 9.56
C CYS A 116 8.93 8.75 8.35
N ALA A 117 8.32 7.96 7.45
CA ALA A 117 9.00 7.33 6.33
C ALA A 117 9.57 8.33 5.31
N ALA A 118 9.03 9.56 5.23
CA ALA A 118 9.57 10.59 4.35
C ALA A 118 11.05 10.94 4.65
N CYS A 119 11.45 10.85 5.93
CA CYS A 119 12.82 11.12 6.36
C CYS A 119 13.58 9.84 6.72
N HIS A 120 12.95 8.95 7.50
CA HIS A 120 13.60 7.72 7.99
C HIS A 120 13.52 6.54 7.01
N GLN A 121 12.86 6.73 5.86
CA GLN A 121 12.61 5.71 4.83
C GLN A 121 11.72 4.56 5.29
N ALA A 122 11.13 3.82 4.36
CA ALA A 122 10.32 2.64 4.69
C ALA A 122 11.14 1.53 5.37
N SER A 123 12.45 1.47 5.09
CA SER A 123 13.40 0.53 5.69
C SER A 123 13.95 0.97 7.05
N GLY A 124 13.59 2.16 7.54
CA GLY A 124 14.13 2.70 8.80
C GLY A 124 15.63 3.00 8.75
N GLN A 125 16.27 2.97 7.58
CA GLN A 125 17.71 3.22 7.43
C GLN A 125 18.04 4.71 7.34
N GLY A 126 17.04 5.58 7.19
CA GLY A 126 17.26 7.01 6.96
C GLY A 126 18.08 7.28 5.70
N ALA A 127 18.84 8.36 5.73
CA ALA A 127 19.73 8.77 4.66
C ALA A 127 21.07 9.19 5.26
N ALA A 128 22.16 8.52 4.87
CA ALA A 128 23.50 8.76 5.41
C ALA A 128 23.86 10.26 5.38
N GLY A 129 24.36 10.76 6.51
CA GLY A 129 24.73 12.17 6.70
C GLY A 129 23.58 13.18 6.77
N LYS A 130 22.31 12.76 6.62
CA LYS A 130 21.14 13.66 6.68
C LYS A 130 20.08 13.23 7.70
N PHE A 131 19.64 11.97 7.62
CA PHE A 131 18.62 11.42 8.51
C PHE A 131 19.16 10.15 9.18
N PRO A 132 19.15 10.07 10.52
CA PRO A 132 19.71 8.93 11.21
C PRO A 132 18.88 7.65 10.97
N PRO A 133 19.53 6.47 10.97
CA PRO A 133 18.82 5.20 10.94
C PRO A 133 18.10 4.95 12.27
N LEU A 134 16.88 4.40 12.18
CA LEU A 134 16.13 3.82 13.29
C LEU A 134 16.40 2.32 13.44
N ALA A 135 16.79 1.66 12.34
CA ALA A 135 17.15 0.25 12.32
C ALA A 135 18.46 -0.03 13.07
N GLY A 136 18.36 -0.77 14.18
CA GLY A 136 19.47 -1.10 15.07
C GLY A 136 20.11 0.13 15.73
N SER A 137 19.32 1.19 15.98
CA SER A 137 19.79 2.40 16.66
C SER A 137 19.80 2.20 18.17
N GLU A 138 20.89 2.59 18.81
CA GLU A 138 21.04 2.63 20.26
C GLU A 138 19.98 3.52 20.93
N TRP A 139 19.52 4.58 20.25
CA TRP A 139 18.46 5.44 20.73
C TRP A 139 17.10 4.74 20.71
N VAL A 140 16.85 3.92 19.69
CA VAL A 140 15.61 3.13 19.56
C VAL A 140 15.56 1.98 20.55
N LEU A 141 16.70 1.33 20.82
CA LEU A 141 16.78 0.17 21.70
C LEU A 141 16.93 0.57 23.18
N GLY A 142 17.42 1.77 23.46
CA GLY A 142 17.60 2.30 24.80
C GLY A 142 16.29 2.74 25.49
N SER A 143 16.39 3.83 26.26
CA SER A 143 15.29 4.29 27.13
C SER A 143 14.04 4.69 26.33
N PRO A 144 12.88 4.10 26.65
CA PRO A 144 11.60 4.53 26.07
C PRO A 144 11.24 5.99 26.40
N SER A 145 11.72 6.53 27.53
CA SER A 145 11.44 7.92 27.91
C SER A 145 12.10 8.91 26.95
N VAL A 146 13.35 8.62 26.55
CA VAL A 146 14.11 9.43 25.60
C VAL A 146 13.41 9.47 24.23
N LEU A 147 12.96 8.32 23.72
CA LEU A 147 12.21 8.25 22.46
C LEU A 147 10.88 8.99 22.52
N GLY A 148 10.15 8.86 23.63
CA GLY A 148 8.91 9.60 23.84
C GLY A 148 9.16 11.11 23.80
N ARG A 149 10.19 11.61 24.50
CA ARG A 149 10.56 13.03 24.52
C ARG A 149 10.95 13.56 23.14
N ILE A 150 11.72 12.77 22.37
CA ILE A 150 12.08 13.10 20.98
C ILE A 150 10.82 13.25 20.11
N LEU A 151 9.87 12.32 20.21
CA LEU A 151 8.68 12.38 19.36
C LEU A 151 7.71 13.49 19.80
N LEU A 152 7.61 13.75 21.11
CA LEU A 152 6.74 14.79 21.66
C LEU A 152 7.21 16.21 21.30
N ASN A 153 8.49 16.53 21.48
CA ASN A 153 9.01 17.90 21.31
C ASN A 153 9.97 18.08 20.13
N GLY A 154 10.36 17.00 19.45
CA GLY A 154 11.37 17.05 18.41
C GLY A 154 12.79 16.96 18.96
N LEU A 155 13.74 16.86 18.03
CA LEU A 155 15.17 16.78 18.30
C LEU A 155 15.93 17.72 17.37
N GLN A 156 16.84 18.52 17.90
CA GLN A 156 17.67 19.45 17.17
C GLN A 156 19.12 19.37 17.60
N GLY A 157 20.02 19.58 16.63
CA GLY A 157 21.46 19.66 16.87
C GLY A 157 22.19 18.36 16.52
N PRO A 158 23.48 18.27 16.89
CA PRO A 158 24.29 17.09 16.61
C PRO A 158 23.81 15.89 17.43
N VAL A 159 23.55 14.77 16.77
CA VAL A 159 23.25 13.47 17.38
C VAL A 159 24.15 12.41 16.75
N SER A 160 24.77 11.58 17.58
CA SER A 160 25.54 10.42 17.11
C SER A 160 24.66 9.19 17.11
N VAL A 161 24.58 8.50 15.97
CA VAL A 161 23.82 7.25 15.82
C VAL A 161 24.69 6.25 15.07
N LYS A 162 24.99 5.11 15.71
CA LYS A 162 25.86 4.05 15.15
C LYS A 162 27.23 4.57 14.68
N GLY A 163 27.78 5.55 15.40
CA GLY A 163 29.11 6.13 15.12
C GLY A 163 29.12 7.26 14.08
N GLU A 164 27.99 7.55 13.42
CA GLU A 164 27.85 8.66 12.48
C GLU A 164 27.17 9.86 13.16
N THR A 165 27.67 11.07 12.88
CA THR A 165 27.10 12.31 13.43
C THR A 165 26.12 12.93 12.44
N TYR A 166 24.90 13.18 12.92
CA TYR A 166 23.84 13.84 12.17
C TYR A 166 23.53 15.18 12.82
N ASN A 167 23.47 16.25 12.04
CA ASN A 167 23.05 17.56 12.53
C ASN A 167 21.76 17.97 11.80
N GLY A 168 20.63 17.61 12.40
CA GLY A 168 19.31 17.77 11.80
C GLY A 168 18.32 18.43 12.74
N ASN A 169 17.12 18.65 12.22
CA ASN A 169 15.98 19.14 12.98
C ASN A 169 14.77 18.22 12.73
N MET A 170 14.45 17.38 13.70
CA MET A 170 13.26 16.54 13.71
C MET A 170 12.10 17.33 14.34
N PRO A 171 10.99 17.56 13.62
CA PRO A 171 9.84 18.29 14.15
C PRO A 171 9.18 17.60 15.36
N ALA A 172 8.51 18.40 16.18
CA ALA A 172 7.66 17.92 17.26
C ALA A 172 6.35 17.33 16.74
N PHE A 173 5.93 16.18 17.27
CA PHE A 173 4.65 15.54 16.95
C PHE A 173 3.66 15.53 18.10
N GLY A 174 4.05 15.96 19.31
CA GLY A 174 3.20 15.92 20.49
C GLY A 174 1.91 16.73 20.37
N GLY A 175 1.87 17.79 19.56
CA GLY A 175 0.65 18.56 19.28
C GLY A 175 -0.23 18.00 18.16
N ARG A 176 0.25 16.99 17.42
CA ARG A 176 -0.42 16.44 16.23
C ARG A 176 -0.90 15.00 16.41
N LEU A 177 -0.21 14.23 17.25
CA LEU A 177 -0.49 12.82 17.52
C LEU A 177 -0.90 12.62 18.98
N LYS A 178 -1.84 11.71 19.20
CA LYS A 178 -2.30 11.26 20.52
C LYS A 178 -1.33 10.26 21.13
N ASP A 179 -1.46 10.02 22.43
CA ASP A 179 -0.57 9.11 23.18
C ASP A 179 -0.63 7.67 22.64
N ASP A 180 -1.83 7.17 22.32
CA ASP A 180 -2.02 5.85 21.71
C ASP A 180 -1.30 5.72 20.35
N GLU A 181 -1.31 6.80 19.56
CA GLU A 181 -0.71 6.83 18.22
C GLU A 181 0.82 6.87 18.32
N ILE A 182 1.34 7.69 19.23
CA ILE A 182 2.78 7.79 19.54
C ILE A 182 3.29 6.44 20.06
N ALA A 183 2.60 5.85 21.03
CA ALA A 183 2.94 4.54 21.59
C ALA A 183 2.97 3.45 20.51
N SER A 184 1.98 3.46 19.61
CA SER A 184 1.91 2.51 18.48
C SER A 184 3.09 2.69 17.51
N ILE A 185 3.43 3.92 17.12
CA ILE A 185 4.57 4.21 16.23
C ILE A 185 5.89 3.76 16.86
N LEU A 186 6.13 4.11 18.13
CA LEU A 186 7.38 3.77 18.79
C LEU A 186 7.51 2.25 19.03
N SER A 187 6.41 1.59 19.37
CA SER A 187 6.36 0.13 19.50
C SER A 187 6.66 -0.57 18.18
N PHE A 188 6.13 -0.06 17.06
CA PHE A 188 6.44 -0.55 15.72
C PHE A 188 7.93 -0.39 15.41
N ILE A 189 8.50 0.81 15.59
CA ILE A 189 9.93 1.08 15.35
C ILE A 189 10.84 0.16 16.19
N ARG A 190 10.46 -0.14 17.44
CA ARG A 190 11.22 -0.98 18.38
C ARG A 190 11.20 -2.48 18.06
N GLN A 191 10.29 -2.93 17.19
CA GLN A 191 10.12 -4.35 16.83
C GLN A 191 10.43 -4.63 15.34
N GLU A 192 10.66 -3.60 14.54
CA GLU A 192 10.95 -3.74 13.11
C GLU A 192 12.44 -3.69 12.80
N TRP A 193 12.80 -4.12 11.58
CA TRP A 193 14.16 -4.07 11.06
C TRP A 193 15.20 -4.80 11.92
N GLY A 194 14.76 -5.85 12.62
CA GLY A 194 15.60 -6.63 13.53
C GLY A 194 15.80 -5.99 14.90
N ASN A 195 15.10 -4.88 15.21
CA ASN A 195 15.05 -4.35 16.55
C ASN A 195 14.28 -5.32 17.46
N SER A 196 14.81 -5.52 18.67
CA SER A 196 14.20 -6.36 19.69
C SER A 196 14.16 -5.58 20.99
N ALA A 197 13.14 -4.73 21.14
CA ALA A 197 12.93 -3.97 22.35
C ALA A 197 11.45 -4.00 22.77
N PRO A 198 11.15 -3.91 24.08
CA PRO A 198 9.77 -3.93 24.57
C PRO A 198 8.89 -2.88 23.91
N ALA A 199 7.62 -3.22 23.67
CA ALA A 199 6.62 -2.27 23.21
C ALA A 199 6.42 -1.15 24.24
N ILE A 200 6.10 0.04 23.74
CA ILE A 200 5.80 1.22 24.56
C ILE A 200 4.28 1.36 24.65
N THR A 201 3.79 1.54 25.86
CA THR A 201 2.36 1.65 26.15
C THR A 201 1.89 3.10 26.12
N PRO A 202 0.60 3.37 25.86
CA PRO A 202 0.04 4.72 25.91
C PRO A 202 0.21 5.40 27.26
N GLU A 203 0.12 4.64 28.36
CA GLU A 203 0.29 5.13 29.72
C GLU A 203 1.70 5.67 29.95
N GLN A 204 2.71 5.04 29.36
CA GLN A 204 4.08 5.51 29.39
C GLN A 204 4.24 6.84 28.64
N ILE A 205 3.58 7.00 27.49
CA ILE A 205 3.63 8.26 26.72
C ILE A 205 2.91 9.38 27.46
N ALA A 206 1.75 9.11 28.04
CA ALA A 206 1.02 10.08 28.85
C ALA A 206 1.87 10.57 30.03
N PHE A 207 2.53 9.64 30.73
CA PHE A 207 3.46 9.98 31.82
C PHE A 207 4.63 10.86 31.34
N ILE A 208 5.25 10.52 30.20
CA ILE A 208 6.34 11.32 29.63
C ILE A 208 5.82 12.71 29.21
N ARG A 209 4.62 12.79 28.65
CA ARG A 209 4.00 14.06 28.25
C ARG A 209 3.78 14.98 29.46
N ASP A 210 3.30 14.43 30.56
CA ASP A 210 3.13 15.18 31.81
C ASP A 210 4.48 15.63 32.38
N ALA A 211 5.50 14.76 32.32
CA ALA A 211 6.86 15.08 32.78
C ALA A 211 7.57 16.13 31.90
N VAL A 212 7.21 16.22 30.61
CA VAL A 212 7.67 17.28 29.69
C VAL A 212 6.94 18.60 29.95
N GLY A 213 5.69 18.54 30.39
CA GLY A 213 4.87 19.70 30.72
C GLY A 213 4.66 20.64 29.53
N SER A 214 4.79 21.95 29.76
CA SER A 214 4.58 23.00 28.75
C SER A 214 5.80 23.28 27.87
N ARG A 215 6.83 22.44 27.89
CA ARG A 215 8.01 22.62 27.04
C ARG A 215 7.60 22.51 25.57
N SER A 216 7.90 23.54 24.78
CA SER A 216 7.72 23.53 23.32
C SER A 216 9.04 23.42 22.55
N ASP A 217 10.17 23.64 23.22
CA ASP A 217 11.47 23.67 22.58
C ASP A 217 11.99 22.26 22.27
N PRO A 218 12.57 22.03 21.07
CA PRO A 218 13.21 20.77 20.73
C PRO A 218 14.28 20.36 21.73
N TRP A 219 14.48 19.05 21.85
CA TRP A 219 15.56 18.50 22.66
C TRP A 219 16.89 18.55 21.91
N SER A 220 18.01 18.62 22.62
CA SER A 220 19.32 18.27 22.08
C SER A 220 19.72 16.87 22.55
N ALA A 221 20.62 16.21 21.80
CA ALA A 221 21.10 14.87 22.17
C ALA A 221 21.73 14.86 23.58
N ASP A 222 22.57 15.85 23.89
CA ASP A 222 23.23 15.98 25.19
C ASP A 222 22.23 16.20 26.34
N ALA A 223 21.18 16.99 26.09
CA ALA A 223 20.13 17.24 27.08
C ALA A 223 19.33 15.98 27.39
N LEU A 224 19.12 15.09 26.42
CA LEU A 224 18.41 13.82 26.62
C LEU A 224 19.27 12.78 27.33
N GLN A 225 20.56 12.71 26.99
CA GLN A 225 21.50 11.76 27.61
C GLN A 225 21.81 12.10 29.08
N SER A 226 21.69 13.37 29.45
CA SER A 226 21.88 13.83 30.83
C SER A 226 20.63 13.69 31.71
N LEU A 227 19.49 13.24 31.15
CA LEU A 227 18.31 12.97 31.95
C LEU A 227 18.54 11.74 32.84
N PRO A 228 18.10 11.77 34.11
CA PRO A 228 18.13 10.58 34.95
C PRO A 228 17.27 9.49 34.32
N ALA A 229 17.65 8.23 34.51
CA ALA A 229 16.82 7.09 34.15
C ALA A 229 15.51 7.18 34.96
N GLU A 230 14.42 7.50 34.27
CA GLU A 230 13.10 7.67 34.85
C GLU A 230 12.32 6.37 34.69
N GLU A 231 11.92 5.77 35.81
CA GLU A 231 11.18 4.51 35.82
C GLU A 231 9.75 4.75 35.29
N LEU A 232 9.48 4.24 34.08
CA LEU A 232 8.17 4.41 33.46
C LEU A 232 7.11 3.46 34.05
N PRO A 233 5.82 3.85 34.07
CA PRO A 233 4.74 2.95 34.48
C PRO A 233 4.73 1.69 33.61
N GLY A 234 4.65 0.52 34.23
CA GLY A 234 4.74 -0.78 33.54
C GLY A 234 6.16 -1.31 33.33
N GLY A 235 7.19 -0.57 33.78
CA GLY A 235 8.59 -1.00 33.82
C GLY A 235 9.36 -0.79 32.52
N ASP A 236 10.62 -0.37 32.65
CA ASP A 236 11.59 -0.37 31.56
C ASP A 236 12.18 -1.77 31.46
N ALA A 237 11.61 -2.65 30.64
CA ALA A 237 12.14 -4.00 30.46
C ALA A 237 13.53 -4.05 29.76
N ALA A 238 14.35 -3.00 29.84
CA ALA A 238 15.65 -2.87 29.18
C ALA A 238 16.78 -2.20 30.00
N ALA A 239 16.63 -1.92 31.31
CA ALA A 239 17.68 -1.20 32.08
C ALA A 239 18.08 -1.84 33.43
N LYS A 240 18.06 -3.17 33.53
CA LYS A 240 18.70 -3.89 34.64
C LYS A 240 19.75 -4.86 34.11
N GLU A 241 20.91 -4.35 33.75
CA GLU A 241 22.23 -4.97 33.93
C GLU A 241 23.31 -4.00 33.45
N GLU A 242 24.45 -3.98 34.15
CA GLU A 242 25.65 -3.12 33.94
C GLU A 242 25.60 -1.66 34.41
N ASN A 243 25.74 -1.43 35.72
CA ASN A 243 26.84 -0.61 36.24
C ASN A 243 26.98 -0.79 37.76
N SER A 244 27.64 -1.87 38.16
CA SER A 244 28.17 -2.10 39.50
C SER A 244 29.68 -2.30 39.40
N SER A 245 30.42 -1.27 38.99
CA SER A 245 31.89 -1.21 39.12
C SER A 245 32.46 0.13 38.67
N THR A 246 32.13 1.22 39.38
CA THR A 246 32.99 2.41 39.39
C THR A 246 33.11 2.91 40.81
N GLU A 247 34.24 2.63 41.46
CA GLU A 247 34.74 3.46 42.55
C GLU A 247 36.21 3.10 42.83
N GLY A 248 37.13 4.01 42.47
CA GLY A 248 38.53 3.85 42.86
C GLY A 248 39.59 4.56 42.03
N SER A 249 39.47 5.86 41.73
CA SER A 249 40.67 6.70 41.56
C SER A 249 40.36 8.20 41.58
N THR A 250 40.27 8.77 42.78
CA THR A 250 40.45 10.21 42.98
C THR A 250 41.95 10.50 43.12
N LYS A 251 42.56 11.08 42.08
CA LYS A 251 43.86 11.74 42.16
C LYS A 251 43.65 13.25 41.95
N LYS A 252 43.83 14.04 43.00
CA LYS A 252 43.93 15.51 42.90
C LYS A 252 45.28 15.94 43.46
N GLU A 253 46.10 16.51 42.58
CA GLU A 253 47.42 17.07 42.84
C GLU A 253 47.33 18.40 43.61
N SER A 254 48.17 18.52 44.64
CA SER A 254 49.25 19.50 44.85
C SER A 254 49.13 20.97 44.40
N SER A 255 49.66 21.83 45.28
CA SER A 255 50.15 23.23 45.14
C SER A 255 49.09 24.33 45.31
N GLY A 256 49.30 25.42 46.07
CA GLY A 256 50.43 25.91 46.85
C GLY A 256 50.32 27.45 46.99
N GLY A 257 50.67 28.01 48.16
CA GLY A 257 51.09 29.41 48.31
C GLY A 257 50.06 30.41 48.87
N THR A 258 50.08 30.66 50.17
CA THR A 258 50.75 31.81 50.83
C THR A 258 50.64 31.69 52.34
#